data_AF-J9G5X3-F1
#
_entry.id   AF-J9G5X3-F1
#
_cell.length_a   1.000
_cell.length_b   1.000
_cell.length_c   1.000
_cell.angle_alpha   90.00
_cell.angle_beta   90.00
_cell.angle_gamma   90.00
#
_symmetry.space_group_name_H-M   'P 1'
#
loop_
_entity.id
_entity.type
_entity.pdbx_description
1 polymer ?
#
loop_
_entity_poly.entity_id
_entity_poly.type
_entity_poly.pdbx_seq_one_letter_code
_entity_poly.pdbx_strand_id
1 'polypeptide(L)'
;MQFDLKRFMKNGQEPYRRELECELSEYDWPDYKPQEPIKAVFEAVPTQQGLSLCLSVEAVVEAMCARCLEPISKRFQFTRKWNLR
;
A
#
# COMPACT_ATOMS: atom_id res chain seq x y z
N MET A 1 -0.35 -11.47 -11.93
CA MET A 1 1.13 -11.61 -11.94
C MET A 1 1.68 -11.15 -10.59
N GLN A 2 2.51 -11.94 -9.91
CA GLN A 2 3.15 -11.59 -8.63
C GLN A 2 4.54 -11.02 -8.92
N PHE A 3 5.01 -10.02 -8.16
CA PHE A 3 6.36 -9.47 -8.33
C PHE A 3 7.41 -10.50 -7.89
N ASP A 4 8.31 -10.91 -8.80
CA ASP A 4 9.37 -11.86 -8.50
C ASP A 4 10.63 -11.13 -8.02
N LEU A 5 10.75 -11.04 -6.69
CA LEU A 5 11.87 -10.39 -6.02
C LEU A 5 13.22 -11.00 -6.40
N LYS A 6 13.32 -12.33 -6.48
CA LYS A 6 14.58 -13.02 -6.76
C LYS A 6 15.05 -12.74 -8.18
N ARG A 7 14.13 -12.78 -9.15
CA ARG A 7 14.43 -12.45 -10.54
C ARG A 7 14.84 -10.99 -10.68
N PHE A 8 14.15 -10.08 -9.98
CA PHE A 8 14.43 -8.65 -10.03
C PHE A 8 15.78 -8.31 -9.40
N MET A 9 16.17 -8.95 -8.29
CA MET A 9 17.51 -8.75 -7.70
C MET A 9 18.65 -9.22 -8.62
N LYS A 10 18.44 -10.26 -9.43
CA LYS A 10 19.48 -10.80 -10.32
C LYS A 10 19.61 -10.03 -11.63
N ASN A 11 18.50 -9.59 -12.21
CA ASN A 11 18.46 -9.08 -13.58
C ASN A 11 17.79 -7.70 -13.72
N GLY A 12 17.21 -7.15 -12.64
CA GLY A 12 16.50 -5.88 -12.67
C GLY A 12 17.49 -4.72 -12.81
N GLN A 13 17.45 -4.04 -13.96
CA GLN A 13 18.27 -2.86 -14.24
C GLN A 13 17.45 -1.57 -14.19
N GLU A 14 16.14 -1.65 -14.42
CA GLU A 14 15.23 -0.51 -14.44
C GLU A 14 14.28 -0.52 -13.25
N PRO A 15 13.87 0.65 -12.73
CA PRO A 15 12.83 0.74 -11.72
C PRO A 15 11.54 0.05 -12.18
N TYR A 16 11.01 -0.81 -11.33
CA TYR A 16 9.69 -1.40 -11.50
C TYR A 16 8.68 -0.61 -10.68
N ARG A 17 7.58 -0.17 -11.31
CA ARG A 17 6.45 0.45 -10.62
C ARG A 17 5.17 -0.26 -11.01
N ARG A 18 4.29 -0.47 -10.03
CA ARG A 18 2.98 -1.05 -10.26
C ARG A 18 1.94 -0.52 -9.29
N GLU A 19 0.78 -0.20 -9.84
CA GLU A 19 -0.42 0.09 -9.07
C GLU A 19 -1.07 -1.22 -8.63
N LEU A 20 -1.50 -1.23 -7.37
CA LEU A 20 -2.11 -2.35 -6.68
C LEU A 20 -3.43 -1.87 -6.10
N GLU A 21 -4.43 -2.73 -6.16
CA GLU A 21 -5.68 -2.56 -5.47
C GLU A 21 -5.72 -3.62 -4.37
N CYS A 22 -6.06 -3.20 -3.16
CA CYS A 22 -6.18 -4.08 -2.01
C CYS A 22 -7.62 -4.02 -1.50
N GLU A 23 -8.24 -5.19 -1.45
CA GLU A 23 -9.51 -5.40 -0.78
C GLU A 23 -9.21 -5.88 0.63
N LEU A 24 -9.77 -5.20 1.63
CA LEU A 24 -9.75 -5.56 3.03
C LEU A 24 -11.17 -5.87 3.54
N SER A 25 -12.10 -6.19 2.65
CA SER A 25 -13.48 -6.55 2.95
C SER A 25 -13.61 -7.79 3.84
N GLU A 26 -12.59 -8.66 3.85
CA GLU A 26 -12.52 -9.86 4.70
C GLU A 26 -12.16 -9.56 6.16
N TYR A 27 -11.69 -8.34 6.46
CA TYR A 27 -11.35 -7.95 7.82
C TYR A 27 -12.61 -7.51 8.57
N ASP A 28 -12.74 -7.97 9.81
CA ASP A 28 -13.77 -7.50 10.72
C ASP A 28 -13.39 -6.09 11.21
N TRP A 29 -14.05 -5.08 10.63
CA TRP A 29 -13.88 -3.71 11.04
C TRP A 29 -15.01 -3.30 11.99
N PRO A 30 -14.71 -2.72 13.16
CA PRO A 30 -15.72 -2.38 14.15
C PRO A 30 -16.52 -1.12 13.71
N ASP A 31 -16.22 0.05 14.28
CA ASP A 31 -17.00 1.28 14.05
C ASP A 31 -16.53 2.11 12.84
N TYR A 32 -15.66 1.54 12.01
CA TYR A 32 -15.08 2.21 10.85
C TYR A 32 -14.91 1.22 9.70
N LYS A 33 -14.85 1.71 8.47
CA LYS A 33 -14.57 0.88 7.30
C LYS A 33 -13.73 1.67 6.30
N PRO A 34 -12.65 1.07 5.76
CA PRO A 34 -11.97 1.67 4.61
C PRO A 34 -12.90 1.67 3.39
N GLN A 35 -12.87 2.77 2.63
CA GLN A 35 -13.47 2.84 1.31
C GLN A 35 -12.62 1.99 0.36
N GLU A 36 -13.26 1.00 -0.25
CA GLU A 36 -12.62 0.02 -1.12
C GLU A 36 -12.87 0.32 -2.61
N PRO A 37 -11.96 -0.09 -3.51
CA PRO A 37 -10.66 -0.72 -3.23
C PRO A 37 -9.63 0.30 -2.72
N ILE A 38 -8.75 -0.13 -1.82
CA ILE A 38 -7.63 0.69 -1.35
C ILE A 38 -6.56 0.72 -2.44
N LYS A 39 -6.11 1.92 -2.80
CA LYS A 39 -5.08 2.10 -3.83
C LYS A 39 -3.70 2.08 -3.20
N ALA A 40 -2.81 1.30 -3.79
CA ALA A 40 -1.42 1.25 -3.42
C ALA A 40 -0.52 1.31 -4.65
N VAL A 41 0.69 1.80 -4.48
CA VAL A 41 1.73 1.84 -5.49
C VAL A 41 2.94 1.13 -4.92
N PHE A 42 3.36 0.07 -5.59
CA PHE A 42 4.58 -0.65 -5.29
C PHE A 42 5.68 -0.26 -6.27
N GLU A 43 6.85 0.07 -5.75
CA GLU A 43 8.03 0.42 -6.52
C GLU A 43 9.23 -0.41 -6.05
N ALA A 44 10.03 -0.87 -6.99
CA ALA A 44 11.27 -1.56 -6.76
C ALA A 44 12.37 -0.92 -7.60
N VAL A 45 13.37 -0.34 -6.93
CA VAL A 45 14.45 0.43 -7.55
C VAL A 45 15.78 -0.26 -7.27
N PRO A 46 16.47 -0.81 -8.29
CA PRO A 46 17.82 -1.34 -8.09
C PRO A 46 18.76 -0.20 -7.65
N THR A 47 19.64 -0.49 -6.71
CA THR A 47 20.60 0.47 -6.14
C THR A 47 22.00 -0.11 -6.19
N GLN A 48 23.03 0.72 -5.98
CA GLN A 48 24.43 0.24 -5.93
C GLN A 48 24.69 -0.82 -4.84
N GLN A 49 23.86 -0.88 -3.80
CA GLN A 49 24.03 -1.76 -2.64
C GLN A 49 23.02 -2.92 -2.60
N GLY A 50 22.20 -3.09 -3.64
CA GLY A 50 21.12 -4.07 -3.66
C GLY A 50 19.83 -3.49 -4.22
N LEU A 51 18.74 -3.56 -3.48
CA LEU A 51 17.40 -3.23 -3.98
C LEU A 51 16.61 -2.40 -2.96
N SER A 52 15.98 -1.32 -3.40
CA SER A 52 15.06 -0.52 -2.59
C SER A 52 13.63 -0.80 -3.00
N LEU A 53 12.80 -1.24 -2.05
CA LEU A 53 11.37 -1.46 -2.25
C LEU A 53 10.59 -0.36 -1.53
N CYS A 54 9.55 0.14 -2.18
CA CYS A 54 8.65 1.14 -1.63
C CYS A 54 7.20 0.70 -1.86
N LEU A 55 6.37 0.80 -0.84
CA LEU A 55 4.93 0.61 -0.94
C LEU A 55 4.26 1.86 -0.38
N SER A 56 3.60 2.61 -1.24
CA SER A 56 2.77 3.76 -0.87
C SER A 56 1.31 3.36 -0.92
N VAL A 57 0.56 3.66 0.14
CA VAL A 57 -0.85 3.30 0.26
C VAL A 57 -1.65 4.56 0.54
N GLU A 58 -2.75 4.71 -0.18
CA GLU A 58 -3.76 5.73 0.07
C GLU A 58 -5.10 5.05 0.35
N ALA A 59 -5.65 5.33 1.52
CA ALA A 59 -6.95 4.84 1.95
C ALA A 59 -7.81 6.00 2.45
N VAL A 60 -9.11 5.94 2.20
CA VAL A 60 -10.10 6.77 2.91
C VAL A 60 -10.83 5.85 3.86
N VAL A 61 -10.99 6.26 5.11
CA VAL A 61 -11.73 5.49 6.12
C VAL A 61 -12.96 6.29 6.52
N GLU A 62 -14.11 5.64 6.45
CA GLU A 62 -15.38 6.15 6.93
C GLU A 62 -15.64 5.60 8.33
N ALA A 63 -16.13 6.43 9.23
CA ALA A 63 -16.50 6.04 10.58
C ALA A 63 -17.68 6.89 11.06
N MET A 64 -18.26 6.51 12.19
CA MET A 64 -19.31 7.30 12.85
C MET A 64 -18.70 8.15 13.96
N CYS A 65 -19.06 9.42 14.03
CA CYS A 65 -18.66 10.26 15.15
C CYS A 65 -19.26 9.73 16.46
N ALA A 66 -18.43 9.38 17.44
CA ALA A 66 -18.90 8.82 18.72
C ALA A 66 -19.81 9.78 19.53
N ARG A 67 -19.84 11.08 19.18
CA ARG A 67 -20.66 12.10 19.86
C ARG A 67 -22.01 12.34 19.19
N CYS A 68 -22.03 12.54 17.87
CA CYS A 68 -23.23 12.94 17.13
C CYS A 68 -23.72 11.89 16.12
N LEU A 69 -22.99 10.78 15.95
CA LEU A 69 -23.28 9.75 14.96
C LEU A 69 -23.31 10.27 13.51
N GLU A 70 -22.70 11.42 13.23
CA GLU A 70 -22.52 11.88 11.85
C GLU A 70 -21.39 11.09 11.18
N PRO A 71 -21.53 10.79 9.87
CA PRO A 71 -20.49 10.13 9.10
C PRO A 71 -19.26 11.03 9.00
N ILE A 72 -18.10 10.49 9.32
CA ILE A 72 -16.81 11.15 9.18
C ILE A 72 -15.95 10.35 8.21
N SER A 73 -15.31 11.04 7.27
CA SER A 73 -14.34 10.43 6.35
C SER A 73 -12.96 11.00 6.61
N LYS A 74 -11.93 10.15 6.73
CA LYS A 74 -10.54 10.57 6.88
C LYS A 74 -9.63 9.88 5.89
N ARG A 75 -8.81 10.67 5.20
CA ARG A 75 -7.78 10.15 4.30
C ARG A 75 -6.52 9.80 5.08
N PHE A 76 -5.98 8.62 4.81
CA PHE A 76 -4.71 8.12 5.31
C PHE A 76 -3.79 7.87 4.12
N GLN A 77 -2.57 8.40 4.22
CA GLN A 77 -1.49 8.15 3.27
C GLN A 77 -0.28 7.71 4.08
N PHE A 78 0.25 6.54 3.78
CA PHE A 78 1.48 6.08 4.40
C PHE A 78 2.35 5.38 3.37
N THR A 79 3.65 5.42 3.63
CA THR A 79 4.64 4.78 2.78
C THR A 79 5.56 3.92 3.62
N ARG A 80 5.82 2.71 3.15
CA ARG A 80 6.75 1.78 3.77
C ARG A 80 7.87 1.48 2.81
N LYS A 81 9.10 1.63 3.29
CA LYS A 81 10.32 1.41 2.51
C LYS A 81 11.14 0.28 3.12
N TRP A 82 11.68 -0.57 2.26
CA TRP A 82 12.62 -1.63 2.63
C TRP A 82 13.87 -1.51 1.76
N ASN A 83 15.04 -1.68 2.37
CA ASN A 83 16.29 -1.78 1.62
C ASN A 83 16.84 -3.19 1.84
N LEU A 84 17.00 -3.90 0.73
CA LEU A 84 17.53 -5.25 0.68
C LEU A 84 18.96 -5.16 0.17
N ARG A 85 19.86 -5.91 0.80
CA ARG A 85 21.27 -6.04 0.43
C ARG A 85 21.52 -7.47 -0.04
#